data_AF-A0A7S9GRL7-F1
#
_entry.id   AF-A0A7S9GRL7-F1
#
_cell.length_a   1.000
_cell.length_b   1.000
_cell.length_c   1.000
_cell.angle_alpha   90.00
_cell.angle_beta   90.00
_cell.angle_gamma   90.00
#
_symmetry.space_group_name_H-M   'P 1'
#
loop_
_entity.id
_entity.type
_entity.pdbx_description
1 polymer ?
#
loop_
_entity_poly.entity_id
_entity_poly.type
_entity_poly.pdbx_seq_one_letter_code
_entity_poly.pdbx_strand_id
1 'polypeptide(L)'
;MRIERVETIFHQTSGFEAKYQKDTPTIGSSIGMLTAENNRACEFLMENESELSSAVDGIVDIFERFALPYFETFGTVPAIDKELNFSPATPTPHRGSSWLRCATGAIVARLNGRPDYYELVHAYAEQMRRLSKGFYSGRFEALLQSLETVQPDELPPAWTGGQGTDP
;
A
#
# COMPACT_ATOMS: atom_id res chain seq x y z
N MET A 1 4.50 1.78 -4.52
CA MET A 1 5.41 0.71 -4.09
C MET A 1 4.76 -0.65 -4.31
N ARG A 2 5.53 -1.65 -4.76
CA ARG A 2 5.05 -3.01 -5.00
C ARG A 2 5.94 -4.00 -4.24
N ILE A 3 5.32 -4.86 -3.43
CA ILE A 3 5.98 -6.00 -2.79
C ILE A 3 5.41 -7.26 -3.44
N GLU A 4 6.23 -7.95 -4.24
CA GLU A 4 5.76 -9.05 -5.09
C GLU A 4 5.03 -10.15 -4.31
N ARG A 5 5.51 -10.48 -3.11
CA ARG A 5 4.86 -11.49 -2.26
C ARG A 5 3.44 -11.08 -1.87
N VAL A 6 3.21 -9.81 -1.56
CA VAL A 6 1.88 -9.30 -1.21
C VAL A 6 0.95 -9.33 -2.41
N GLU A 7 1.40 -8.85 -3.57
CA GLU A 7 0.58 -8.83 -4.79
C GLU A 7 0.27 -10.24 -5.31
N THR A 8 1.24 -11.16 -5.21
CA THR A 8 1.03 -12.57 -5.57
C THR A 8 -0.10 -13.19 -4.75
N ILE A 9 -0.12 -12.95 -3.44
CA ILE A 9 -1.21 -13.44 -2.58
C ILE A 9 -2.53 -12.75 -2.93
N PHE A 10 -2.53 -11.42 -3.07
CA PHE A 10 -3.73 -10.66 -3.41
C PHE A 10 -4.39 -11.17 -4.70
N HIS A 11 -3.60 -11.48 -5.72
CA HIS A 11 -4.11 -11.92 -7.02
C HIS A 11 -4.65 -13.34 -7.07
N GLN A 12 -4.42 -14.16 -6.04
CA GLN A 12 -5.08 -15.47 -5.93
C GLN A 12 -6.61 -15.34 -5.83
N THR A 13 -7.11 -14.21 -5.31
CA THR A 13 -8.54 -14.01 -5.03
C THR A 13 -9.09 -12.68 -5.55
N SER A 14 -8.25 -11.77 -6.07
CA SER A 14 -8.69 -10.43 -6.48
C SER A 14 -9.69 -10.42 -7.65
N GLY A 15 -9.63 -11.44 -8.51
CA GLY A 15 -10.41 -11.52 -9.76
C GLY A 15 -9.89 -10.60 -10.87
N PHE A 16 -8.67 -10.07 -10.73
CA PHE A 16 -8.03 -9.27 -11.78
C PHE A 16 -7.51 -10.19 -12.88
N GLU A 17 -7.76 -9.84 -14.14
CA GLU A 17 -7.14 -10.53 -15.27
C GLU A 17 -5.60 -10.45 -15.20
N ALA A 18 -4.90 -11.53 -15.56
CA ALA A 18 -3.45 -11.63 -15.47
C ALA A 18 -2.70 -10.45 -16.13
N LYS A 19 -3.22 -9.93 -17.26
CA LYS A 19 -2.62 -8.79 -17.98
C LYS A 19 -2.58 -7.49 -17.18
N TYR A 20 -3.42 -7.34 -16.16
CA TYR A 20 -3.47 -6.16 -15.29
C TYR A 20 -2.74 -6.34 -13.96
N GLN A 21 -2.31 -7.56 -13.61
CA GLN A 21 -1.74 -7.86 -12.29
C GLN A 21 -0.34 -7.27 -12.09
N LYS A 22 0.45 -7.13 -13.17
CA LYS A 22 1.83 -6.62 -13.08
C LYS A 22 1.91 -5.14 -12.67
N ASP A 23 0.86 -4.37 -12.93
CA ASP A 23 0.85 -2.91 -12.74
C ASP A 23 0.15 -2.50 -11.44
N THR A 24 -0.27 -3.46 -10.60
CA THR A 24 -0.88 -3.14 -9.31
C THR A 24 0.18 -2.86 -8.25
N PRO A 25 0.06 -1.73 -7.53
CA PRO A 25 0.93 -1.46 -6.39
C PRO A 25 0.39 -2.14 -5.14
N THR A 26 1.26 -2.42 -4.18
CA THR A 26 0.91 -2.82 -2.80
C THR A 26 0.46 -1.66 -1.96
N ILE A 27 1.04 -0.49 -2.18
CA ILE A 27 0.63 0.75 -1.54
C ILE A 27 1.02 1.91 -2.45
N GLY A 28 0.17 2.93 -2.54
CA GLY A 28 0.46 4.10 -3.35
C GLY A 28 -0.65 5.14 -3.26
N SER A 29 -0.29 6.40 -3.49
CA SER A 29 -1.23 7.50 -3.63
C SER A 29 -0.72 8.47 -4.69
N SER A 30 -1.55 9.43 -5.08
CA SER A 30 -1.05 10.58 -5.83
C SER A 30 -0.39 11.55 -4.86
N ILE A 31 0.67 12.23 -5.32
CA ILE A 31 1.37 13.19 -4.47
C ILE A 31 0.45 14.34 -4.08
N GLY A 32 -0.38 14.85 -5.01
CA GLY A 32 -1.34 15.90 -4.72
C GLY A 32 -2.34 15.56 -3.61
N MET A 33 -2.77 14.30 -3.50
CA MET A 33 -3.61 13.86 -2.37
C MET A 33 -2.85 13.85 -1.05
N LEU A 34 -1.57 13.50 -1.06
CA LEU A 34 -0.73 13.45 0.14
C LEU A 34 -0.32 14.83 0.66
N THR A 35 -0.15 15.80 -0.24
CA THR A 35 0.38 17.12 0.12
C THR A 35 -0.69 18.19 0.31
N ALA A 36 -1.82 18.06 -0.39
CA ALA A 36 -2.84 19.11 -0.43
C ALA A 36 -4.28 18.56 -0.50
N GLU A 37 -4.48 17.25 -0.27
CA GLU A 37 -5.77 16.57 -0.40
C GLU A 37 -6.45 16.81 -1.77
N ASN A 38 -5.65 17.08 -2.80
CA ASN A 38 -6.12 17.46 -4.13
C ASN A 38 -5.17 16.94 -5.21
N ASN A 39 -5.65 16.04 -6.06
CA ASN A 39 -4.89 15.48 -7.18
C ASN A 39 -4.26 16.55 -8.09
N ARG A 40 -4.88 17.73 -8.20
CA ARG A 40 -4.41 18.81 -9.06
C ARG A 40 -3.26 19.63 -8.49
N ALA A 41 -2.92 19.45 -7.21
CA ALA A 41 -1.87 20.22 -6.56
C ALA A 41 -0.46 19.98 -7.14
N CYS A 42 -0.30 18.92 -7.95
CA CYS A 42 0.94 18.61 -8.65
C CYS A 42 0.73 18.54 -10.17
N GLU A 43 -0.28 19.25 -10.71
CA GLU A 43 -0.45 19.42 -12.16
C GLU A 43 0.41 20.59 -12.65
N PHE A 44 1.24 20.33 -13.66
CA PHE A 44 2.03 21.35 -14.34
C PHE A 44 1.35 21.67 -15.67
N LEU A 45 0.67 22.80 -15.73
CA LEU A 45 0.03 23.27 -16.95
C LEU A 45 1.03 24.08 -17.75
N MET A 46 1.15 23.76 -19.04
CA MET A 46 2.00 24.48 -19.98
C MET A 46 1.14 25.06 -21.09
N GLU A 47 1.35 26.34 -21.41
CA GLU A 47 0.73 27.01 -22.55
C GLU A 47 1.67 27.08 -23.76
N ASN A 48 2.98 26.98 -23.52
CA ASN A 48 4.00 27.09 -24.55
C ASN A 48 5.29 26.33 -24.18
N GLU A 49 6.18 26.16 -25.15
CA GLU A 49 7.42 25.37 -25.00
C GLU A 49 8.42 26.01 -24.02
N SER A 50 8.38 27.33 -23.82
CA SER A 50 9.32 28.00 -22.92
C SER A 50 9.12 27.63 -21.44
N GLU A 51 7.95 27.08 -21.09
CA GLU A 51 7.61 26.61 -19.75
C GLU A 51 8.08 25.18 -19.46
N LEU A 52 8.55 24.46 -20.49
CA LEU A 52 8.95 23.05 -20.35
C LEU A 52 10.03 22.85 -19.29
N SER A 53 11.06 23.70 -19.27
CA SER A 53 12.15 23.58 -18.29
C SER A 53 11.62 23.71 -16.87
N SER A 54 10.77 24.71 -16.61
CA SER A 54 10.20 24.91 -15.27
C SER A 54 9.27 23.78 -14.85
N ALA A 55 8.51 23.20 -15.79
CA ALA A 55 7.66 22.05 -15.50
C ALA A 55 8.50 20.80 -15.15
N VAL A 56 9.60 20.56 -15.89
CA VAL A 56 10.54 19.47 -15.60
C VAL A 56 11.17 19.66 -14.23
N ASP A 57 11.69 20.85 -13.93
CA ASP A 57 12.32 21.15 -12.62
C ASP A 57 11.33 20.93 -11.48
N GLY A 58 10.07 21.34 -11.64
CA GLY A 58 9.02 21.11 -10.66
C GLY A 58 8.68 19.63 -10.47
N ILE A 59 8.65 18.84 -11.54
CA ILE A 59 8.42 17.38 -11.46
C ILE A 59 9.57 16.71 -10.70
N VAL A 60 10.82 17.09 -10.99
CA VAL A 60 12.01 16.54 -10.32
C VAL A 60 11.99 16.90 -8.83
N ASP A 61 11.76 18.17 -8.48
CA ASP A 61 11.67 18.61 -7.08
C ASP A 61 10.59 17.83 -6.31
N ILE A 62 9.40 17.68 -6.88
CA ILE A 62 8.32 16.92 -6.26
C ILE A 62 8.70 15.45 -6.09
N PHE A 63 9.34 14.85 -7.09
CA PHE A 63 9.77 13.45 -7.02
C PHE A 63 10.80 13.24 -5.92
N GLU A 64 11.83 14.07 -5.85
CA GLU A 64 12.89 13.97 -4.84
C GLU A 64 12.35 14.24 -3.44
N ARG A 65 11.50 15.26 -3.29
CA ARG A 65 10.99 15.68 -1.99
C ARG A 65 9.91 14.76 -1.42
N PHE A 66 9.10 14.12 -2.27
CA PHE A 66 7.95 13.33 -1.81
C PHE A 66 8.00 11.87 -2.24
N ALA A 67 8.31 11.58 -3.50
CA ALA A 67 8.26 10.20 -3.99
C ALA A 67 9.39 9.35 -3.41
N LEU A 68 10.64 9.86 -3.37
CA LEU A 68 11.77 9.12 -2.79
C LEU A 68 11.54 8.76 -1.30
N PRO A 69 11.21 9.72 -0.41
CA PRO A 69 10.91 9.38 0.99
C PRO A 69 9.72 8.43 1.14
N TYR A 70 8.73 8.51 0.24
CA TYR A 70 7.60 7.58 0.24
C TYR A 70 8.05 6.14 -0.02
N PHE A 71 8.94 5.92 -0.99
CA PHE A 71 9.47 4.59 -1.28
C PHE A 71 10.31 4.05 -0.14
N GLU A 72 11.12 4.89 0.50
CA GLU A 72 11.91 4.53 1.68
C GLU A 72 11.01 4.15 2.85
N THR A 73 9.97 4.95 3.11
CA THR A 73 9.03 4.73 4.22
C THR A 73 8.25 3.44 4.05
N PHE A 74 7.74 3.17 2.84
CA PHE A 74 6.84 2.05 2.58
C PHE A 74 7.48 0.87 1.85
N GLY A 75 8.81 0.75 1.91
CA GLY A 75 9.56 -0.31 1.24
C GLY A 75 9.48 -1.69 1.91
N THR A 76 8.79 -1.82 3.04
CA THR A 76 8.77 -3.06 3.83
C THR A 76 7.36 -3.44 4.29
N VAL A 77 7.12 -4.74 4.49
CA VAL A 77 5.84 -5.26 5.02
C VAL A 77 5.47 -4.65 6.37
N PRO A 78 6.38 -4.58 7.39
CA PRO A 78 6.04 -3.99 8.68
C PRO A 78 5.62 -2.51 8.59
N ALA A 79 6.26 -1.72 7.72
CA ALA A 79 5.91 -0.32 7.54
C ALA A 79 4.52 -0.15 6.93
N ILE A 80 4.18 -0.98 5.93
CA ILE A 80 2.85 -0.99 5.31
C ILE A 80 1.79 -1.50 6.29
N ASP A 81 2.08 -2.53 7.09
CA ASP A 81 1.18 -3.02 8.15
C ASP A 81 0.86 -1.91 9.14
N LYS A 82 1.88 -1.22 9.64
CA LYS A 82 1.69 -0.08 10.55
C LYS A 82 0.79 0.98 9.92
N GLU A 83 1.05 1.38 8.68
CA GLU A 83 0.28 2.43 8.00
C GLU A 83 -1.19 2.03 7.80
N LEU A 84 -1.44 0.84 7.26
CA LEU A 84 -2.81 0.45 6.89
C LEU A 84 -3.64 0.03 8.10
N ASN A 85 -3.01 -0.57 9.12
CA ASN A 85 -3.66 -1.28 10.22
C ASN A 85 -3.52 -0.59 11.59
N PHE A 86 -2.85 0.56 11.72
CA PHE A 86 -2.85 1.32 12.98
C PHE A 86 -4.27 1.77 13.38
N SER A 87 -5.05 2.23 12.40
CA SER A 87 -6.44 2.66 12.58
C SER A 87 -7.35 2.05 11.50
N PRO A 88 -7.69 0.75 11.57
CA PRO A 88 -8.35 0.01 10.49
C PRO A 88 -9.72 0.59 10.08
N ALA A 89 -10.40 1.30 10.98
CA ALA A 89 -11.68 1.97 10.69
C ALA A 89 -11.54 3.33 9.97
N THR A 90 -10.37 3.97 10.02
CA THR A 90 -10.16 5.34 9.50
C THR A 90 -9.65 5.30 8.07
N PRO A 91 -10.25 5.98 7.09
CA PRO A 91 -9.76 6.01 5.70
C PRO A 91 -8.27 6.35 5.60
N THR A 92 -7.58 5.78 4.60
CA THR A 92 -6.17 6.07 4.31
C THR A 92 -6.03 6.58 2.88
N PRO A 93 -5.21 7.61 2.64
CA PRO A 93 -4.96 8.12 1.29
C PRO A 93 -4.17 7.13 0.43
N HIS A 94 -3.53 6.12 1.04
CA HIS A 94 -2.64 5.18 0.35
C HIS A 94 -3.35 3.97 -0.26
N ARG A 95 -4.64 3.77 0.06
CA ARG A 95 -5.53 2.74 -0.50
C ARG A 95 -6.98 3.20 -0.41
N GLY A 96 -7.40 4.02 -1.38
CA GLY A 96 -8.72 4.67 -1.35
C GLY A 96 -9.92 3.71 -1.40
N SER A 97 -9.78 2.53 -2.01
CA SER A 97 -10.84 1.50 -2.00
C SER A 97 -10.75 0.66 -0.73
N SER A 98 -11.86 0.55 0.00
CA SER A 98 -11.94 -0.28 1.21
C SER A 98 -11.63 -1.76 0.92
N TRP A 99 -11.99 -2.27 -0.26
CA TRP A 99 -11.61 -3.62 -0.69
C TRP A 99 -10.09 -3.76 -0.76
N LEU A 100 -9.42 -2.87 -1.50
CA LEU A 100 -7.97 -2.90 -1.64
C LEU A 100 -7.26 -2.76 -0.30
N ARG A 101 -7.73 -1.82 0.54
CA ARG A 101 -7.17 -1.62 1.87
C ARG A 101 -7.32 -2.85 2.75
N CYS A 102 -8.52 -3.41 2.91
CA CYS A 102 -8.75 -4.54 3.80
C CYS A 102 -7.99 -5.78 3.33
N ALA A 103 -7.99 -6.04 2.01
CA ALA A 103 -7.26 -7.15 1.42
C ALA A 103 -5.75 -7.01 1.63
N THR A 104 -5.15 -5.87 1.24
CA THR A 104 -3.72 -5.63 1.47
C THR A 104 -3.39 -5.64 2.97
N GLY A 105 -4.20 -4.98 3.80
CA GLY A 105 -4.04 -4.89 5.25
C GLY A 105 -3.99 -6.26 5.93
N ALA A 106 -4.90 -7.18 5.55
CA ALA A 106 -4.88 -8.55 6.05
C ALA A 106 -3.60 -9.29 5.62
N ILE A 107 -3.19 -9.18 4.35
CA ILE A 107 -2.00 -9.85 3.85
C ILE A 107 -0.74 -9.37 4.60
N VAL A 108 -0.54 -8.05 4.71
CA VAL A 108 0.65 -7.51 5.39
C VAL A 108 0.64 -7.80 6.88
N ALA A 109 -0.52 -7.80 7.54
CA ALA A 109 -0.63 -8.18 8.95
C ALA A 109 -0.26 -9.65 9.18
N ARG A 110 -0.68 -10.54 8.27
CA ARG A 110 -0.32 -11.97 8.33
C ARG A 110 1.19 -12.16 8.14
N LEU A 111 1.76 -11.53 7.11
CA LEU A 111 3.19 -11.62 6.81
C LEU A 111 4.05 -11.01 7.92
N ASN A 112 3.58 -9.93 8.55
CA ASN A 112 4.25 -9.28 9.69
C ASN A 112 4.13 -10.07 11.01
N GLY A 113 3.37 -11.18 11.05
CA GLY A 113 3.14 -11.95 12.27
C GLY A 113 2.42 -11.15 13.36
N ARG A 114 1.50 -10.27 12.97
CA ARG A 114 0.84 -9.33 13.87
C ARG A 114 0.04 -10.07 14.98
N PRO A 115 0.21 -9.74 16.28
CA PRO A 115 -0.38 -10.52 17.38
C PRO A 115 -1.92 -10.45 17.45
N ASP A 116 -2.51 -9.33 17.05
CA ASP A 116 -3.95 -9.05 16.99
C ASP A 116 -4.56 -9.36 15.59
N TYR A 117 -3.88 -10.16 14.77
CA TYR A 117 -4.30 -10.46 13.39
C TYR A 117 -5.77 -10.88 13.27
N TYR A 118 -6.23 -11.79 14.13
CA TYR A 118 -7.60 -12.32 14.06
C TYR A 118 -8.67 -11.26 14.41
N GLU A 119 -8.37 -10.36 15.34
CA GLU A 119 -9.26 -9.23 15.67
C GLU A 119 -9.35 -8.25 14.49
N LEU A 120 -8.20 -7.92 13.90
CA LEU A 120 -8.12 -7.05 12.73
C LEU A 120 -8.94 -7.59 11.55
N VAL A 121 -8.76 -8.86 11.16
CA VAL A 121 -9.48 -9.41 10.00
C VAL A 121 -10.95 -9.62 10.27
N HIS A 122 -11.36 -9.83 11.53
CA HIS A 122 -12.77 -9.79 11.91
C HIS A 122 -13.36 -8.40 11.64
N ALA A 123 -12.69 -7.32 12.04
CA ALA A 123 -13.16 -5.96 11.80
C ALA A 123 -13.29 -5.68 10.28
N TYR A 124 -12.32 -6.12 9.48
CA TYR A 124 -12.39 -6.02 8.03
C TYR A 124 -13.52 -6.85 7.41
N ALA A 125 -13.78 -8.05 7.91
CA ALA A 125 -14.88 -8.88 7.41
C ALA A 125 -16.25 -8.22 7.67
N GLU A 126 -16.46 -7.63 8.84
CA GLU A 126 -17.65 -6.84 9.15
C GLU A 126 -17.79 -5.65 8.20
N GLN A 127 -16.69 -4.94 7.94
CA GLN A 127 -16.68 -3.83 6.98
C GLN A 127 -17.05 -4.30 5.57
N MET A 128 -16.49 -5.41 5.08
CA MET A 128 -16.79 -5.95 3.75
C MET A 128 -18.24 -6.42 3.61
N ARG A 129 -18.85 -6.94 4.68
CA ARG A 129 -20.27 -7.31 4.68
C ARG A 129 -21.20 -6.10 4.58
N ARG A 130 -20.82 -4.97 5.18
CA ARG A 130 -21.61 -3.72 5.14
C ARG A 130 -21.45 -2.96 3.83
N LEU A 131 -20.23 -2.89 3.30
CA LEU A 131 -19.93 -2.14 2.09
C LEU A 131 -20.50 -2.81 0.84
N SER A 132 -21.05 -2.00 -0.06
CA SER A 132 -21.57 -2.45 -1.37
C SER A 132 -22.49 -3.68 -1.28
N LYS A 133 -23.29 -3.79 -0.20
CA LYS A 133 -24.18 -4.93 0.07
C LYS A 133 -23.46 -6.29 0.07
N GLY A 134 -22.20 -6.32 0.54
CA GLY A 134 -21.41 -7.55 0.62
C GLY A 134 -20.75 -7.97 -0.70
N PHE A 135 -20.72 -7.13 -1.73
CA PHE A 135 -20.16 -7.49 -3.04
C PHE A 135 -18.75 -8.11 -2.97
N TYR A 136 -17.91 -7.62 -2.06
CA TYR A 136 -16.54 -8.11 -1.88
C TYR A 136 -16.38 -9.16 -0.77
N SER A 137 -17.43 -9.50 0.00
CA SER A 137 -17.29 -10.35 1.18
C SER A 137 -16.78 -11.75 0.83
N GLY A 138 -17.32 -12.39 -0.22
CA GLY A 138 -16.88 -13.72 -0.64
C GLY A 138 -15.43 -13.76 -1.11
N ARG A 139 -14.94 -12.70 -1.77
CA ARG A 139 -13.51 -12.59 -2.15
C ARG A 139 -12.63 -12.38 -0.93
N PHE A 140 -13.09 -11.60 0.04
CA PHE A 140 -12.36 -11.38 1.28
C PHE A 140 -12.26 -12.67 2.10
N GLU A 141 -13.35 -13.41 2.24
CA GLU A 141 -13.37 -14.71 2.92
C GLU A 141 -12.42 -15.72 2.24
N ALA A 142 -12.43 -15.80 0.91
CA ALA A 142 -11.50 -16.63 0.15
C ALA A 142 -10.03 -16.22 0.38
N LEU A 143 -9.76 -14.92 0.50
CA LEU A 143 -8.43 -14.41 0.85
C LEU A 143 -8.02 -14.83 2.26
N LEU A 144 -8.89 -14.68 3.25
CA LEU A 144 -8.58 -15.09 4.63
C LEU A 144 -8.28 -16.58 4.71
N GLN A 145 -9.05 -17.41 3.98
CA GLN A 145 -8.79 -18.84 3.89
C GLN A 145 -7.42 -19.15 3.27
N SER A 146 -7.01 -18.43 2.21
CA SER A 146 -5.70 -18.65 1.59
C SER A 146 -4.54 -18.21 2.50
N LEU A 147 -4.76 -17.24 3.40
CA LEU A 147 -3.76 -16.77 4.35
C LEU A 147 -3.47 -17.73 5.50
N GLU A 148 -4.35 -18.69 5.80
CA GLU A 148 -4.12 -19.65 6.89
C GLU A 148 -2.89 -20.53 6.67
N THR A 149 -2.53 -20.80 5.41
CA THR A 149 -1.35 -21.60 5.05
C THR A 149 -0.09 -20.74 4.83
N VAL A 150 -0.24 -19.41 4.83
CA VAL A 150 0.88 -18.48 4.65
C VAL A 150 1.63 -18.34 5.98
N GLN A 151 2.92 -18.65 5.94
CA GLN A 151 3.83 -18.40 7.06
C GLN A 151 4.23 -16.92 7.10
N PRO A 152 4.40 -16.32 8.29
CA PRO A 152 5.01 -15.00 8.44
C PRO A 152 6.37 -14.93 7.74
N ASP A 153 6.79 -13.73 7.35
CA ASP A 153 8.18 -13.51 6.97
C ASP A 153 9.06 -13.82 8.20
N GLU A 154 10.18 -14.51 7.99
CA GLU A 154 11.22 -14.51 9.00
C GLU A 154 11.65 -13.05 9.20
N LEU A 155 11.57 -12.56 10.44
CA LEU A 155 12.05 -11.22 10.74
C LEU A 155 13.50 -11.15 10.23
N PRO A 156 13.87 -10.16 9.39
CA PRO A 156 15.27 -9.99 9.06
C PRO A 156 16.04 -9.86 10.37
N PRO A 157 17.25 -10.47 10.48
CA PRO A 157 18.05 -10.33 11.69
C PRO A 157 18.13 -8.85 12.03
N ALA A 158 17.87 -8.52 13.31
CA ALA A 158 17.82 -7.15 13.78
C ALA A 158 18.98 -6.38 13.15
N TRP A 159 18.69 -5.33 12.38
CA TRP A 159 19.70 -4.57 11.66
C TRP A 159 20.62 -3.94 12.71
N THR A 160 21.74 -4.60 13.00
CA THR A 160 22.79 -4.08 13.86
C THR A 160 23.51 -3.05 13.01
N GLY A 161 23.00 -1.82 13.02
CA GLY A 161 23.47 -0.73 12.19
C GLY A 161 24.98 -0.76 12.08
N GLY A 162 25.45 -0.88 10.84
CA GLY A 162 26.87 -0.89 10.54
C GLY A 162 27.48 0.31 11.24
N GLN A 163 28.35 0.05 12.22
CA GLN A 163 29.29 1.06 12.66
C GLN A 163 30.09 1.41 11.42
N GLY A 164 29.74 2.54 10.80
CA GLY A 164 30.56 3.16 9.78
C GLY A 164 31.93 3.33 10.41
N THR A 165 32.89 2.56 9.94
CA THR A 165 34.29 2.90 10.10
C THR A 165 34.48 4.14 9.22
N ASP A 166 34.49 5.31 9.85
CA ASP A 166 34.97 6.54 9.23
C ASP A 166 36.38 6.32 8.66
N PRO A 167 36.71 6.97 7.52
CA PRO A 167 37.96 6.79 6.79
C PRO A 167 39.22 7.24 7.54
#